data_AF-A0A3A4QVE0-F1
#
_entry.id   AF-A0A3A4QVE0-F1
#
_cell.length_a   1.000
_cell.length_b   1.000
_cell.length_c   1.000
_cell.angle_alpha   90.00
_cell.angle_beta   90.00
_cell.angle_gamma   90.00
#
_symmetry.space_group_name_H-M   'P 1'
#
loop_
_entity.id
_entity.type
_entity.pdbx_description
1 polymer ?
#
loop_
_entity_poly.entity_id
_entity_poly.type
_entity_poly.pdbx_seq_one_letter_code
_entity_poly.pdbx_strand_id
1 'polypeptide(L)'
;MMQLQELKENRECLNAIDWDMTPEEAVRLYLEWGNNWTRGNYVIRSKDDVSHYFIVYSWDEVPVVYLVRRNSEAAEEIAKINLPAALQQRFLDSVGHNKGVYALDGEIRQWLKDQLLNHKN
;
A
#
# COMPACT_ATOMS: atom_id res chain seq x y z
N MET A 1 11.25 -9.15 4.81
CA MET A 1 9.86 -8.74 4.52
C MET A 1 8.98 -9.25 5.66
N MET A 2 8.26 -8.36 6.31
CA MET A 2 7.31 -8.67 7.38
C MET A 2 6.06 -9.34 6.81
N GLN A 3 5.40 -10.16 7.62
CA GLN A 3 4.08 -10.70 7.32
C GLN A 3 2.96 -9.94 8.03
N LEU A 4 1.70 -10.24 7.69
CA LEU A 4 0.52 -9.61 8.28
C LEU A 4 0.54 -9.62 9.82
N GLN A 5 0.99 -10.72 10.44
CA GLN A 5 1.05 -10.85 11.90
C GLN A 5 2.07 -9.89 12.52
N GLU A 6 3.27 -9.83 11.98
CA GLU A 6 4.32 -8.92 12.45
C GLU A 6 3.92 -7.45 12.25
N LEU A 7 3.23 -7.14 11.16
CA LEU A 7 2.70 -5.80 10.90
C LEU A 7 1.62 -5.40 11.92
N LYS A 8 0.79 -6.34 12.39
CA LYS A 8 -0.21 -6.08 13.44
C LYS A 8 0.43 -5.69 14.78
N GLU A 9 1.57 -6.27 15.12
CA GLU A 9 2.29 -5.96 16.36
C GLU A 9 3.03 -4.62 16.29
N ASN A 10 3.41 -4.18 15.07
CA ASN A 10 4.14 -2.94 14.87
C ASN A 10 3.22 -1.71 14.77
N ARG A 11 2.78 -1.23 15.94
CA ARG A 11 1.88 -0.05 16.04
C ARG A 11 2.47 1.21 15.43
N GLU A 12 3.79 1.41 15.50
CA GLU A 12 4.44 2.59 14.92
C GLU A 12 4.32 2.58 13.39
N CYS A 13 4.61 1.44 12.75
CA CYS A 13 4.38 1.27 11.33
C CYS A 13 2.91 1.47 10.98
N LEU A 14 1.97 0.85 11.70
CA LEU A 14 0.53 0.97 11.41
C LEU A 14 0.02 2.41 11.42
N ASN A 15 0.48 3.22 12.38
CA ASN A 15 0.09 4.63 12.47
C ASN A 15 0.72 5.50 11.36
N ALA A 16 1.84 5.06 10.78
CA ALA A 16 2.52 5.75 9.69
C ALA A 16 1.97 5.37 8.29
N ILE A 17 1.06 4.39 8.20
CA ILE A 17 0.48 3.96 6.92
C ILE A 17 -0.46 5.04 6.39
N ASP A 18 -0.13 5.54 5.21
CA ASP A 18 -1.06 6.29 4.38
C ASP A 18 -1.95 5.32 3.59
N TRP A 19 -3.24 5.34 3.91
CA TRP A 19 -4.24 4.46 3.29
C TRP A 19 -4.84 5.01 2.00
N ASP A 20 -4.51 6.24 1.62
CA ASP A 20 -5.06 6.96 0.46
C ASP A 20 -4.03 7.10 -0.67
N MET A 21 -2.75 7.02 -0.33
CA MET A 21 -1.62 7.02 -1.24
C MET A 21 -1.72 5.88 -2.25
N THR A 22 -1.66 6.25 -3.54
CA THR A 22 -1.67 5.32 -4.66
C THR A 22 -0.26 5.15 -5.22
N PRO A 23 0.04 4.05 -5.93
CA PRO A 23 1.34 3.91 -6.61
C PRO A 23 1.62 5.05 -7.59
N GLU A 24 0.60 5.60 -8.24
CA GLU A 24 0.71 6.73 -9.16
C GLU A 24 1.06 8.02 -8.43
N GLU A 25 0.39 8.32 -7.32
CA GLU A 25 0.71 9.48 -6.48
C GLU A 25 2.12 9.36 -5.87
N ALA A 26 2.52 8.16 -5.45
CA ALA A 26 3.86 7.92 -4.94
C ALA A 26 4.96 8.13 -6.01
N VAL A 27 4.70 7.73 -7.26
CA VAL A 27 5.59 8.03 -8.39
C VAL A 27 5.65 9.53 -8.65
N ARG A 28 4.50 10.21 -8.69
CA ARG A 28 4.43 11.68 -8.84
C ARG A 28 5.22 12.40 -7.76
N LEU A 29 5.04 12.01 -6.50
CA LEU A 29 5.67 12.66 -5.35
C LEU A 29 7.19 12.49 -5.32
N TYR A 30 7.70 11.30 -5.65
CA TYR A 30 9.12 10.96 -5.44
C TYR A 30 9.96 10.88 -6.73
N LEU A 31 9.36 10.71 -7.92
CA LEU A 31 10.09 10.67 -9.20
C LEU A 31 9.88 11.93 -10.04
N GLU A 32 8.72 12.57 -9.98
CA GLU A 32 8.42 13.80 -10.72
C GLU A 32 8.78 15.03 -9.89
N TRP A 33 10.02 15.07 -9.39
CA TRP A 33 10.60 16.22 -8.67
C TRP A 33 10.60 17.47 -9.56
N GLY A 34 9.50 18.20 -9.52
CA GLY A 34 9.30 19.33 -10.41
C GLY A 34 7.87 19.85 -10.36
N ASN A 35 7.50 20.46 -9.22
CA ASN A 35 6.41 21.44 -9.14
C ASN A 35 4.96 20.89 -9.02
N ASN A 36 4.65 20.11 -7.97
CA ASN A 36 3.26 19.82 -7.64
C ASN A 36 2.97 19.94 -6.13
N TRP A 37 2.33 21.06 -5.78
CA TRP A 37 1.62 21.24 -4.51
C TRP A 37 0.28 20.51 -4.68
N THR A 38 0.25 19.20 -4.45
CA THR A 38 -0.97 18.41 -4.64
C THR A 38 -2.00 18.81 -3.60
N ARG A 39 -3.22 19.08 -4.07
CA ARG A 39 -4.38 19.54 -3.30
C ARG A 39 -4.73 18.56 -2.19
N GLY A 40 -4.20 18.78 -0.99
CA GLY A 40 -4.67 18.14 0.24
C GLY A 40 -3.55 17.74 1.18
N ASN A 41 -3.21 18.63 2.12
CA ASN A 41 -2.52 18.37 3.40
C ASN A 41 -1.19 17.58 3.45
N TYR A 42 -0.66 17.02 2.37
CA TYR A 42 0.62 16.32 2.39
C TYR A 42 1.76 17.28 2.00
N VAL A 43 2.49 17.74 3.01
CA VAL A 43 3.73 18.51 2.81
C VAL A 43 4.88 17.59 3.18
N ILE A 44 5.58 17.02 2.19
CA ILE A 44 6.88 16.38 2.40
C ILE A 44 7.84 17.48 2.86
N ARG A 45 8.22 17.48 4.14
CA ARG A 45 8.98 18.60 4.74
C ARG A 45 10.49 18.43 4.62
N SER A 46 10.99 17.23 4.32
CA SER A 46 12.42 16.89 4.27
C SER A 46 12.72 15.70 3.36
N LYS A 47 13.99 15.51 2.97
CA LYS A 47 14.48 14.30 2.27
C LYS A 47 14.25 12.99 3.05
N ASP A 48 14.08 13.10 4.36
CA ASP A 48 13.84 11.99 5.29
C ASP A 48 12.35 11.55 5.36
N ASP A 49 11.45 12.29 4.69
CA ASP A 49 10.02 11.98 4.71
C ASP A 49 9.75 10.67 3.97
N VAL A 50 9.36 9.65 4.74
CA VAL A 50 9.07 8.31 4.26
C VAL A 50 7.57 8.10 4.21
N SER A 51 7.08 7.69 3.04
CA SER A 51 5.69 7.30 2.86
C SER A 51 5.57 5.78 2.99
N HIS A 52 4.61 5.34 3.80
CA HIS A 52 4.25 3.92 3.90
C HIS A 52 2.87 3.75 3.28
N TYR A 53 2.76 2.97 2.22
CA TYR A 53 1.50 2.77 1.52
C TYR A 53 1.37 1.37 0.95
N PHE A 54 0.13 0.94 0.73
CA PHE A 54 -0.14 -0.39 0.20
C PHE A 54 -0.32 -0.37 -1.31
N ILE A 55 0.17 -1.43 -1.95
CA ILE A 55 -0.10 -1.74 -3.35
C ILE A 55 -0.65 -3.15 -3.48
N VAL A 56 -1.48 -3.37 -4.49
CA VAL A 56 -1.87 -4.71 -4.94
C VAL A 56 -1.04 -5.06 -6.16
N TYR A 57 -0.24 -6.11 -6.05
CA TYR A 57 0.63 -6.62 -7.09
C TYR A 57 -0.01 -7.85 -7.75
N SER A 58 -0.30 -7.78 -9.04
CA SER A 58 -1.00 -8.84 -9.80
C SER A 58 -0.22 -9.37 -11.00
N TRP A 59 1.11 -9.25 -11.00
CA TRP A 59 1.93 -9.82 -12.08
C TRP A 59 2.06 -11.35 -12.00
N ASP A 60 1.96 -11.88 -10.78
CA ASP A 60 1.92 -13.30 -10.49
C ASP A 60 0.51 -13.88 -10.71
N GLU A 61 0.37 -15.21 -10.65
CA GLU A 61 -0.94 -15.87 -10.77
C GLU A 61 -1.89 -15.47 -9.64
N VAL A 62 -1.34 -15.26 -8.44
CA VAL A 62 -2.10 -14.84 -7.26
C VAL A 62 -1.76 -13.39 -6.90
N PRO A 63 -2.77 -12.50 -6.78
CA PRO A 63 -2.53 -11.12 -6.38
C PRO A 63 -2.13 -11.08 -4.90
N VAL A 64 -1.11 -10.27 -4.61
CA VAL A 64 -0.60 -10.08 -3.25
C VAL A 64 -0.59 -8.61 -2.89
N VAL A 65 -0.71 -8.31 -1.60
CA VAL A 65 -0.59 -6.93 -1.11
C VAL A 65 0.80 -6.72 -0.54
N TYR A 66 1.46 -5.64 -0.96
CA TYR A 66 2.72 -5.20 -0.39
C TYR A 66 2.55 -3.89 0.36
N LEU A 67 3.18 -3.79 1.53
CA LEU A 67 3.45 -2.51 2.17
C LEU A 67 4.77 -1.98 1.64
N VAL A 68 4.73 -0.84 0.98
CA VAL A 68 5.89 -0.18 0.41
C VAL A 68 6.28 0.98 1.31
N ARG A 69 7.56 1.02 1.70
CA ARG A 69 8.21 2.19 2.29
C ARG A 69 8.95 2.90 1.18
N ARG A 70 8.62 4.17 0.93
CA ARG A 70 9.23 4.96 -0.12
C ARG A 70 9.84 6.24 0.43
N ASN A 71 11.04 6.55 -0.04
CA ASN A 71 11.71 7.83 0.16
C ASN A 71 12.18 8.37 -1.20
N SER A 72 12.98 9.45 -1.18
CA SER A 72 13.49 10.08 -2.40
C SER A 72 14.50 9.23 -3.18
N GLU A 73 15.01 8.14 -2.60
CA GLU A 73 16.09 7.32 -3.15
C GLU A 73 15.58 5.96 -3.64
N ALA A 74 14.65 5.33 -2.91
CA ALA A 74 14.19 3.98 -3.19
C ALA A 74 12.73 3.75 -2.75
N ALA A 75 12.14 2.70 -3.31
CA ALA A 75 10.88 2.11 -2.85
C ALA A 75 11.18 0.67 -2.42
N GLU A 76 10.95 0.38 -1.14
CA GLU A 76 11.25 -0.90 -0.50
C GLU A 76 9.94 -1.59 -0.09
N GLU A 77 9.74 -2.83 -0.53
CA GLU A 77 8.63 -3.67 -0.07
C GLU A 77 8.97 -4.21 1.33
N ILE A 78 8.40 -3.61 2.37
CA ILE A 78 8.73 -3.95 3.75
C ILE A 78 7.83 -5.07 4.31
N ALA A 79 6.61 -5.23 3.80
CA ALA A 79 5.72 -6.32 4.19
C ALA A 79 4.99 -6.95 3.00
N LYS A 80 4.74 -8.26 3.09
CA LYS A 80 3.95 -9.03 2.12
C LYS A 80 2.74 -9.66 2.81
N ILE A 81 1.56 -9.44 2.26
CA ILE A 81 0.28 -9.89 2.80
C ILE A 81 -0.43 -10.70 1.71
N ASN A 82 -0.69 -11.97 2.02
CA ASN A 82 -1.47 -12.84 1.15
C ASN A 82 -2.96 -12.58 1.38
N LEU A 83 -3.69 -12.39 0.30
CA LEU A 83 -5.13 -12.21 0.35
C LEU A 83 -5.84 -13.57 0.51
N PRO A 84 -7.02 -13.62 1.14
CA PRO A 84 -7.90 -14.80 1.08
C PRO A 84 -8.26 -15.13 -0.38
N ALA A 85 -8.35 -16.42 -0.72
CA ALA A 85 -8.63 -16.86 -2.10
C ALA A 85 -9.88 -16.22 -2.71
N ALA A 86 -10.94 -16.03 -1.91
CA ALA A 86 -12.15 -15.34 -2.36
C ALA A 86 -11.89 -13.88 -2.77
N LEU A 87 -11.08 -13.13 -1.99
CA LEU A 87 -10.73 -11.75 -2.32
C LEU A 87 -9.80 -11.67 -3.53
N GLN A 88 -8.88 -12.63 -3.69
CA GLN A 88 -8.02 -12.71 -4.86
C GLN A 88 -8.84 -12.83 -6.14
N GLN A 89 -9.81 -13.74 -6.18
CA GLN A 89 -10.66 -13.94 -7.36
C GLN A 89 -11.50 -12.71 -7.68
N ARG A 90 -12.13 -12.09 -6.68
CA ARG A 90 -12.94 -10.88 -6.88
C ARG A 90 -12.11 -9.70 -7.37
N PHE A 91 -10.88 -9.57 -6.88
CA PHE A 91 -9.96 -8.55 -7.35
C PHE A 91 -9.57 -8.78 -8.81
N LEU A 92 -9.17 -9.99 -9.17
CA LEU A 92 -8.80 -10.34 -10.55
C LEU A 92 -9.97 -10.08 -11.51
N ASP A 93 -11.19 -10.47 -11.13
CA ASP A 93 -12.40 -10.19 -11.91
C ASP A 93 -12.60 -8.67 -12.10
N SER A 94 -12.45 -7.89 -11.03
CA SER A 94 -12.57 -6.43 -11.06
C SER A 94 -11.55 -5.73 -11.97
N VAL A 95 -10.33 -6.29 -12.11
CA VAL A 95 -9.29 -5.73 -12.99
C VAL A 95 -9.22 -6.39 -14.36
N GLY A 96 -10.18 -7.28 -14.67
CA GLY A 96 -10.22 -8.01 -15.94
C GLY A 96 -9.04 -8.97 -16.13
N HIS A 97 -8.48 -9.51 -15.05
CA HIS A 97 -7.27 -10.34 -15.02
C HIS A 97 -6.01 -9.64 -15.58
N ASN A 98 -6.02 -8.30 -15.62
CA ASN A 98 -4.86 -7.54 -16.05
C ASN A 98 -3.74 -7.60 -15.02
N LYS A 99 -2.51 -7.72 -15.54
CA LYS A 99 -1.29 -7.66 -14.74
C LYS A 99 -0.90 -6.22 -14.52
N GLY A 100 -0.57 -5.88 -13.28
CA GLY A 100 -0.18 -4.53 -12.93
C GLY A 100 0.06 -4.33 -11.45
N VAL A 101 0.26 -3.06 -11.11
CA VAL A 101 0.33 -2.57 -9.72
C VAL A 101 -0.85 -1.63 -9.53
N TYR A 102 -1.68 -1.92 -8.54
CA TYR A 102 -2.93 -1.21 -8.30
C TYR A 102 -2.92 -0.57 -6.91
N ALA A 103 -3.69 0.50 -6.76
CA ALA A 103 -3.96 1.11 -5.46
C ALA A 103 -4.74 0.14 -4.56
N LEU A 104 -4.54 0.25 -3.25
CA LEU A 104 -5.32 -0.50 -2.27
C LEU A 104 -6.72 0.12 -2.13
N ASP A 105 -7.69 -0.40 -2.87
CA ASP A 105 -9.07 0.09 -2.84
C ASP A 105 -10.12 -1.02 -2.62
N GLY A 106 -11.38 -0.62 -2.45
CA GLY A 106 -12.54 -1.51 -2.39
C GLY A 106 -12.49 -2.51 -1.23
N GLU A 107 -12.88 -3.75 -1.55
CA GLU A 107 -12.99 -4.85 -0.58
C GLU A 107 -11.65 -5.19 0.07
N ILE A 108 -10.54 -5.12 -0.68
CA ILE A 108 -9.21 -5.42 -0.14
C ILE A 108 -8.83 -4.40 0.94
N ARG A 109 -9.05 -3.10 0.68
CA ARG A 109 -8.77 -2.04 1.66
C ARG A 109 -9.56 -2.24 2.94
N GLN A 110 -10.84 -2.56 2.82
CA GLN A 110 -11.72 -2.80 3.97
C GLN A 110 -11.27 -4.02 4.77
N TRP A 111 -10.99 -5.14 4.10
CA TRP A 111 -10.50 -6.35 4.74
C TRP A 111 -9.18 -6.10 5.48
N LEU A 112 -8.23 -5.39 4.86
CA LEU A 112 -6.95 -5.13 5.48
C LEU A 112 -7.07 -4.21 6.69
N LYS A 113 -7.93 -3.19 6.63
CA LYS A 113 -8.26 -2.35 7.78
C LYS A 113 -8.88 -3.18 8.90
N ASP A 114 -9.79 -4.09 8.62
CA ASP A 114 -10.34 -5.00 9.63
C ASP A 114 -9.24 -5.86 10.27
N GLN A 115 -8.35 -6.42 9.45
CA GLN A 115 -7.25 -7.23 9.97
C GLN A 115 -6.26 -6.46 10.84
N LEU A 116 -5.93 -5.22 10.50
CA LEU A 116 -4.89 -4.42 11.16
C LEU A 116 -5.41 -3.51 12.28
N LEU A 117 -6.64 -3.00 12.16
CA LEU A 117 -7.21 -2.02 13.08
C LEU A 117 -8.26 -2.62 14.01
N ASN A 118 -8.92 -3.71 13.61
CA ASN A 118 -9.95 -4.31 14.44
C ASN A 118 -9.28 -5.24 15.47
N HIS A 119 -8.93 -4.65 16.62
CA HIS A 119 -8.58 -5.37 17.84
C HIS A 119 -9.83 -6.14 18.32
N LYS A 120 -10.05 -7.37 17.83
CA LYS A 120 -10.94 -8.29 18.55
C LYS A 120 -10.23 -8.67 19.85
N ASN A 121 -10.62 -7.95 20.90
CA ASN A 121 -10.35 -8.26 22.30
C ASN A 121 -10.91 -9.63 22.69
#